data_AF-A0A0V0V6U8-F1
#
_entry.id   AF-A0A0V0V6U8-F1
#
_cell.length_a   1.000
_cell.length_b   1.000
_cell.length_c   1.000
_cell.angle_alpha   90.00
_cell.angle_beta   90.00
_cell.angle_gamma   90.00
#
_symmetry.space_group_name_H-M   'P 1'
#
loop_
_entity.id
_entity.type
_entity.pdbx_description
1 polymer ?
#
loop_
_entity_poly.entity_id
_entity_poly.type
_entity_poly.pdbx_seq_one_letter_code
_entity_poly.pdbx_strand_id
1 'polypeptide(L)'
;MTARWPLVIFYNIIDVSAYNAYVLWTEKHSAWNVRRLHKRRLFVEELGKALVKPEMMRRKTLPRTAAAKSAVERLRKDAEQPPTSGITDRNTGGKKRARCQLCVSSDNKTSYDRKTNCESPMGQFDPEDNGRFPLTQ
;
A
#
# COMPACT_ATOMS: atom_id res chain seq x y z
N MET A 1 -0.62 5.60 -27.07
CA MET A 1 -0.05 4.32 -27.57
C MET A 1 1.29 4.62 -28.23
N THR A 2 2.31 3.76 -28.07
CA THR A 2 3.58 3.93 -28.77
C THR A 2 3.39 3.54 -30.25
N ALA A 3 3.93 4.31 -31.20
CA ALA A 3 3.82 4.00 -32.63
C ALA A 3 4.85 2.93 -33.09
N ARG A 4 5.54 2.27 -32.14
CA ARG A 4 6.62 1.32 -32.41
C ARG A 4 6.13 -0.07 -32.06
N TRP A 5 5.70 -0.82 -33.06
CA TRP A 5 5.13 -2.16 -32.90
C TRP A 5 6.00 -3.14 -32.07
N PRO A 6 7.36 -3.12 -32.12
CA PRO A 6 8.15 -4.06 -31.32
C PRO A 6 7.99 -3.82 -29.81
N LEU A 7 7.82 -2.56 -29.38
CA LEU A 7 7.58 -2.23 -27.98
C LEU A 7 6.23 -2.77 -27.50
N VAL A 8 5.21 -2.75 -28.36
CA VAL A 8 3.90 -3.31 -28.04
C VAL A 8 4.02 -4.81 -27.77
N ILE A 9 4.76 -5.55 -28.60
CA ILE A 9 5.01 -6.98 -28.37
C ILE A 9 5.79 -7.19 -27.07
N PHE A 10 6.82 -6.38 -26.82
CA PHE A 10 7.60 -6.47 -25.59
C PHE A 10 6.74 -6.28 -24.33
N TYR A 11 5.83 -5.29 -24.32
CA TYR A 11 4.90 -5.11 -23.20
C TYR A 11 3.98 -6.33 -23.01
N ASN A 12 3.45 -6.88 -24.10
CA ASN A 12 2.64 -8.10 -24.04
C ASN A 12 3.44 -9.28 -23.46
N ILE A 13 4.71 -9.44 -23.84
CA ILE A 13 5.58 -10.50 -23.30
C ILE A 13 5.73 -10.33 -21.78
N ILE A 14 5.97 -9.12 -21.30
CA ILE A 14 6.07 -8.84 -19.86
C ILE A 14 4.76 -9.17 -19.14
N ASP A 15 3.63 -8.74 -19.70
CA ASP A 15 2.32 -8.93 -19.06
C ASP A 15 1.94 -10.42 -18.94
N VAL A 16 2.14 -11.18 -20.03
CA VAL A 16 1.89 -12.63 -20.04
C VAL A 16 2.82 -13.34 -19.08
N SER A 17 4.12 -12.99 -19.08
CA SER A 17 5.11 -13.61 -18.20
C SER A 17 4.82 -13.33 -16.72
N ALA A 18 4.47 -12.10 -16.37
CA ALA A 18 4.15 -11.71 -15.01
C ALA A 18 2.87 -12.41 -14.51
N TYR A 19 1.86 -12.57 -15.37
CA TYR A 19 0.65 -13.30 -15.02
C TYR A 19 0.93 -14.80 -14.81
N ASN A 20 1.71 -15.43 -15.69
CA ASN A 20 2.08 -16.83 -15.55
C ASN A 20 2.86 -17.07 -14.26
N ALA A 21 3.82 -16.19 -13.93
CA ALA A 21 4.55 -16.25 -12.67
C ALA A 21 3.62 -16.08 -11.45
N TYR A 22 2.63 -15.18 -11.55
CA TYR A 22 1.63 -14.98 -10.50
C TYR A 22 0.82 -16.25 -10.23
N VAL A 23 0.30 -16.90 -11.27
CA VAL A 23 -0.47 -18.15 -11.14
C VAL A 23 0.37 -19.22 -10.45
N LEU A 24 1.58 -19.47 -10.94
CA LEU A 24 2.50 -20.46 -10.34
C LEU A 24 2.83 -20.13 -8.87
N TRP A 25 3.00 -18.85 -8.55
CA TRP A 25 3.27 -18.40 -7.18
C TRP A 25 2.10 -18.66 -6.25
N THR A 26 0.87 -18.36 -6.68
CA THR A 26 -0.33 -18.55 -5.86
C THR A 26 -0.70 -20.01 -5.65
N GLU A 27 -0.41 -20.87 -6.62
CA GLU A 27 -0.57 -22.32 -6.47
C GLU A 27 0.40 -22.86 -5.39
N LYS A 28 1.67 -22.44 -5.44
CA LYS A 28 2.67 -22.87 -4.46
C LYS A 28 2.44 -22.26 -3.07
N HIS A 29 1.92 -21.03 -3.00
CA HIS A 29 1.73 -20.28 -1.76
C HIS A 29 0.26 -19.85 -1.58
N SER A 30 -0.64 -20.83 -1.44
CA SER A 30 -2.08 -20.58 -1.30
C SER A 30 -2.45 -19.69 -0.09
N ALA A 31 -1.64 -19.73 0.98
CA ALA A 31 -1.80 -18.88 2.17
C ALA A 31 -1.25 -17.45 2.00
N TRP A 32 -0.64 -17.10 0.88
CA TRP A 32 -0.10 -15.76 0.66
C TRP A 32 -1.23 -14.74 0.39
N ASN A 33 -1.29 -13.69 1.20
CA ASN A 33 -2.27 -12.59 1.08
C ASN A 33 -3.75 -13.00 1.05
N VAL A 34 -4.16 -14.08 1.74
CA VAL A 34 -5.54 -14.65 1.71
C VAL A 34 -6.65 -13.61 1.90
N ARG A 35 -6.47 -12.65 2.81
CA ARG A 35 -7.47 -11.63 3.16
C ARG A 35 -7.51 -10.43 2.19
N ARG A 36 -6.63 -10.36 1.19
CA ARG A 36 -6.55 -9.26 0.24
C ARG A 36 -7.25 -9.64 -1.06
N LEU A 37 -8.08 -8.74 -1.58
CA LEU A 37 -8.79 -8.94 -2.86
C LEU A 37 -7.87 -8.64 -4.06
N HIS A 38 -6.94 -7.70 -3.93
CA HIS A 38 -6.05 -7.26 -5.01
C HIS A 38 -4.71 -8.02 -5.06
N LYS A 39 -4.75 -9.36 -5.02
CA LYS A 39 -3.55 -10.22 -4.94
C LYS A 39 -2.62 -10.06 -6.14
N ARG A 40 -3.16 -9.99 -7.37
CA ARG A 40 -2.38 -9.79 -8.59
C ARG A 40 -1.59 -8.47 -8.54
N ARG A 41 -2.20 -7.38 -8.06
CA ARG A 41 -1.53 -6.08 -7.93
C ARG A 41 -0.37 -6.15 -6.95
N LEU A 42 -0.59 -6.76 -5.78
CA LEU A 42 0.46 -6.96 -4.77
C LEU A 42 1.63 -7.78 -5.32
N PHE A 43 1.33 -8.83 -6.09
CA PHE A 43 2.37 -9.66 -6.68
C PHE A 43 3.24 -8.86 -7.63
N VAL A 44 2.65 -8.07 -8.53
CA VAL A 44 3.40 -7.23 -9.47
C VAL A 44 4.18 -6.13 -8.75
N GLU A 45 3.62 -5.55 -7.68
CA GLU A 45 4.33 -4.58 -6.84
C GLU A 45 5.57 -5.19 -6.15
N GLU A 46 5.43 -6.38 -5.57
CA GLU A 46 6.54 -7.11 -4.93
C GLU A 46 7.58 -7.56 -5.96
N LEU A 47 7.14 -8.09 -7.11
CA LEU A 47 7.99 -8.47 -8.23
C LEU A 47 8.80 -7.27 -8.74
N GLY A 48 8.15 -6.13 -8.97
CA GLY A 48 8.81 -4.91 -9.43
C GLY A 48 9.86 -4.42 -8.43
N LYS A 49 9.54 -4.42 -7.13
CA LYS A 49 10.52 -4.08 -6.07
C LYS A 49 11.69 -5.05 -6.07
N ALA A 50 11.44 -6.35 -6.18
CA ALA A 50 12.49 -7.38 -6.19
C ALA A 50 13.44 -7.23 -7.39
N LEU A 51 12.92 -6.95 -8.58
CA LEU A 51 13.71 -6.75 -9.80
C LEU A 51 14.55 -5.46 -9.73
N VAL A 52 13.98 -4.39 -9.20
CA VAL A 52 14.61 -3.06 -9.20
C VAL A 52 15.59 -2.89 -8.03
N LYS A 53 15.37 -3.53 -6.89
CA LYS A 53 16.23 -3.42 -5.69
C LYS A 53 17.72 -3.67 -5.97
N PRO A 54 18.18 -4.77 -6.60
CA PRO A 54 19.60 -4.98 -6.85
C PRO A 54 20.18 -3.89 -7.75
N GLU A 55 19.45 -3.47 -8.77
CA GLU A 55 19.89 -2.39 -9.67
C GLU A 55 19.95 -1.04 -8.95
N MET A 56 19.03 -0.75 -8.04
CA MET A 56 19.09 0.44 -7.19
C MET A 56 20.30 0.43 -6.26
N MET A 57 20.66 -0.73 -5.73
CA MET A 57 21.85 -0.89 -4.88
C MET A 57 23.15 -0.71 -5.66
N ARG A 58 23.22 -1.20 -6.90
CA ARG A 58 24.41 -1.09 -7.78
C ARG A 58 24.65 0.33 -8.30
N ARG A 59 23.62 1.17 -8.39
CA ARG A 59 23.77 2.57 -8.83
C ARG A 59 24.72 3.30 -7.88
N LYS A 60 25.81 3.87 -8.40
CA LYS A 60 26.72 4.73 -7.62
C LYS A 60 26.14 6.13 -7.42
N THR A 61 25.58 6.69 -8.50
CA THR A 61 25.03 8.04 -8.53
C THR A 61 23.61 8.09 -7.97
N LEU A 62 23.35 9.07 -7.12
CA LEU A 62 22.00 9.29 -6.58
C LEU A 62 21.10 9.97 -7.63
N PRO A 63 19.80 9.61 -7.67
CA PRO A 63 18.82 10.30 -8.50
C PRO A 63 18.76 11.80 -8.21
N ARG A 64 18.48 12.61 -9.24
CA ARG A 64 18.43 14.07 -9.13
C ARG A 64 17.28 14.58 -8.26
N THR A 65 16.14 13.89 -8.26
CA THR A 65 14.96 14.29 -7.50
C THR A 65 15.06 13.88 -6.04
N ALA A 66 14.72 14.77 -5.11
CA ALA A 66 14.81 14.51 -3.67
C ALA A 66 14.06 13.25 -3.21
N ALA A 67 12.86 13.00 -3.75
CA ALA A 67 12.07 11.81 -3.42
C ALA A 67 12.79 10.50 -3.80
N ALA A 68 13.28 10.40 -5.04
CA ALA A 68 14.01 9.21 -5.49
C ALA A 68 15.37 9.05 -4.80
N LYS A 69 16.06 10.17 -4.48
CA LYS A 69 17.28 10.15 -3.67
C LYS A 69 17.02 9.55 -2.29
N SER A 70 15.98 10.04 -1.60
CA SER A 70 15.57 9.50 -0.29
C SER A 70 15.19 8.02 -0.37
N ALA A 71 14.49 7.59 -1.42
CA ALA A 71 14.13 6.19 -1.61
C ALA A 71 15.35 5.27 -1.76
N VAL A 72 16.35 5.68 -2.56
CA VAL A 72 17.62 4.93 -2.72
C VAL A 72 18.39 4.87 -1.40
N GLU A 73 18.47 5.99 -0.67
CA GLU A 73 19.18 6.03 0.62
C GLU A 73 18.53 5.13 1.67
N ARG A 74 17.19 5.11 1.77
CA ARG A 74 16.46 4.19 2.66
C ARG A 74 16.74 2.73 2.30
N LEU A 75 16.64 2.38 1.02
CA LEU A 75 16.89 1.02 0.55
C LEU A 75 18.31 0.53 0.86
N ARG A 76 19.31 1.42 0.80
CA ARG A 76 20.69 1.07 1.17
C ARG A 76 20.83 0.83 2.67
N LYS A 77 20.26 1.70 3.50
CA LYS A 77 20.26 1.53 4.97
C LYS A 77 19.56 0.23 5.39
N ASP A 78 18.43 -0.09 4.76
CA ASP A 78 17.69 -1.34 5.03
C ASP A 78 18.47 -2.59 4.60
N ALA A 79 19.43 -2.47 3.68
CA ALA A 79 20.30 -3.57 3.25
C ALA A 79 21.55 -3.72 4.12
N GLU A 80 21.97 -2.67 4.82
CA GLU A 80 23.11 -2.67 5.76
C GLU A 80 22.72 -3.21 7.14
N GLN A 81 21.44 -3.17 7.52
CA GLN A 81 20.95 -3.84 8.71
C GLN A 81 20.94 -5.37 8.51
N PRO A 82 21.48 -6.18 9.45
CA PRO A 82 21.37 -7.64 9.39
C PRO A 82 19.89 -8.05 9.34
N PRO A 83 19.54 -9.19 8.70
CA PRO A 83 18.18 -9.69 8.76
C PRO A 83 17.91 -10.14 10.19
N THR A 84 17.39 -9.24 11.03
CA THR A 84 16.78 -9.64 12.29
C THR A 84 15.50 -10.39 11.95
N SER A 85 15.61 -11.71 11.89
CA SER A 85 14.53 -12.63 12.17
C SER A 85 13.88 -12.19 13.48
N GLY A 86 12.76 -11.49 13.37
CA GLY A 86 12.04 -10.92 14.48
C GLY A 86 10.55 -11.08 14.24
N ILE A 87 10.07 -12.32 14.32
CA ILE A 87 8.74 -12.57 14.86
C ILE A 87 8.76 -11.93 16.25
N THR A 88 8.39 -10.66 16.32
CA THR A 88 7.94 -10.08 17.57
C THR A 88 6.46 -10.38 17.63
N ASP A 89 6.17 -11.45 18.35
CA ASP A 89 4.90 -11.65 19.02
C ASP A 89 4.55 -10.34 19.73
N ARG A 90 3.69 -9.55 19.10
CA ARG A 90 3.08 -8.40 19.74
C ARG A 90 1.96 -8.97 20.60
N ASN A 91 2.36 -9.45 21.78
CA ASN A 91 1.51 -9.57 22.95
C ASN A 91 0.73 -8.25 23.11
N THR A 92 -0.46 -8.21 22.52
CA THR A 92 -1.36 -7.07 22.64
C THR A 92 -2.30 -7.41 23.78
N GLY A 93 -1.75 -7.43 24.99
CA GLY A 93 -2.55 -7.27 26.21
C GLY A 93 -3.44 -6.03 26.00
N GLY A 94 -4.74 -6.21 26.18
CA GLY A 94 -5.78 -5.30 25.72
C GLY A 94 -5.51 -3.83 26.07
N LYS A 95 -5.12 -3.04 25.06
CA LYS A 95 -5.11 -1.58 25.19
C LYS A 95 -6.55 -1.10 25.12
N LYS A 96 -7.11 -0.76 26.28
CA LYS A 96 -8.41 -0.08 26.41
C LYS A 96 -8.39 1.19 25.53
N ARG A 97 -9.47 1.44 24.80
CA ARG A 97 -9.60 2.62 23.92
C ARG A 97 -9.32 3.90 24.72
N ALA A 98 -8.38 4.71 24.25
CA ALA A 98 -8.08 6.02 24.83
C ALA A 98 -9.05 7.07 24.28
N ARG A 99 -9.38 8.08 25.10
CA ARG A 99 -10.25 9.21 24.77
C ARG A 99 -9.52 10.19 23.83
N CYS A 100 -10.24 10.78 22.87
CA CYS A 100 -9.70 11.83 22.00
C CYS A 100 -9.26 13.04 22.84
N GLN A 101 -8.07 13.57 22.55
CA GLN A 101 -7.45 14.70 23.27
C GLN A 101 -8.20 16.03 23.08
N LEU A 102 -9.14 16.09 22.13
CA LEU A 102 -9.94 17.29 21.83
C LEU A 102 -11.32 17.29 22.52
N CYS A 103 -11.72 16.17 23.13
CA CYS A 103 -13.04 16.06 23.75
C CYS A 103 -12.97 16.38 25.25
N VAL A 104 -13.59 17.50 25.66
CA VAL A 104 -13.73 17.91 27.07
C VAL A 104 -14.74 17.01 27.80
N SER A 105 -14.51 16.76 29.09
CA SER A 105 -15.02 15.63 29.86
C SER A 105 -16.53 15.56 30.17
N SER A 106 -17.42 16.32 29.52
CA SER A 106 -18.82 16.45 29.98
C SER A 106 -19.91 15.75 29.16
N ASP A 107 -19.62 15.01 28.08
CA ASP A 107 -20.68 14.34 27.32
C ASP A 107 -20.51 12.81 27.28
N ASN A 108 -21.25 12.12 28.15
CA ASN A 108 -21.41 10.66 28.19
C ASN A 108 -22.61 10.19 27.35
N LYS A 109 -22.87 10.82 26.21
CA LYS A 109 -23.94 10.40 25.30
C LYS A 109 -23.48 9.20 24.47
N THR A 110 -23.81 8.00 24.94
CA THR A 110 -23.88 6.80 24.11
C THR A 110 -25.03 6.95 23.12
N SER A 111 -24.77 7.62 22.00
CA SER A 111 -25.69 7.68 20.86
C SER A 111 -25.08 6.89 19.70
N TYR A 112 -25.78 5.84 19.32
CA TYR A 112 -25.60 5.08 18.10
C TYR A 112 -26.08 5.93 16.92
N ASP A 113 -25.33 6.99 16.58
CA ASP A 113 -25.54 7.58 15.26
C ASP A 113 -24.30 8.21 14.64
N ARG A 114 -24.22 7.99 13.35
CA ARG A 114 -23.12 8.26 12.45
C ARG A 114 -23.24 9.70 11.95
N LYS A 115 -22.36 10.62 12.39
CA LYS A 115 -21.45 11.41 11.53
C LYS A 115 -20.80 12.63 12.22
N THR A 116 -19.61 12.95 11.70
CA THR A 116 -19.06 14.29 11.42
C THR A 116 -18.64 15.18 12.59
N ASN A 117 -17.36 15.06 12.99
CA ASN A 117 -16.32 16.09 12.76
C ASN A 117 -15.16 15.89 13.74
N CYS A 118 -14.09 15.20 13.29
CA CYS A 118 -12.76 15.24 13.90
C CYS A 118 -11.70 14.77 12.87
N GLU A 119 -11.77 15.30 11.65
CA GLU A 119 -10.75 15.25 10.59
C GLU A 119 -10.92 16.62 9.87
N SER A 120 -9.96 17.49 9.59
CA SER A 120 -8.50 17.45 9.41
C SER A 120 -7.92 18.89 9.55
N PRO A 121 -6.69 19.21 9.09
CA PRO A 121 -6.49 19.77 7.72
C PRO A 121 -5.16 19.29 7.06
N MET A 122 -4.91 19.21 5.74
CA MET A 122 -5.46 19.82 4.51
C MET A 122 -4.90 19.08 3.26
N GLY A 123 -5.66 19.05 2.15
CA GLY A 123 -5.18 18.74 0.79
C GLY A 123 -6.22 18.08 -0.15
N GLN A 124 -6.90 18.91 -0.96
CA GLN A 124 -7.99 18.63 -1.94
C GLN A 124 -7.76 17.49 -2.97
N PHE A 125 -8.82 16.77 -3.42
CA PHE A 125 -9.81 17.19 -4.45
C PHE A 125 -10.93 16.14 -4.67
N ASP A 126 -12.17 16.61 -4.89
CA ASP A 126 -13.45 15.87 -5.04
C ASP A 126 -13.64 15.16 -6.41
N PRO A 127 -14.62 14.23 -6.52
CA PRO A 127 -15.76 14.54 -7.38
C PRO A 127 -17.13 14.08 -6.85
N GLU A 128 -18.07 15.02 -6.93
CA GLU A 128 -19.51 14.87 -7.19
C GLU A 128 -20.34 13.97 -6.26
N ASP A 129 -20.92 14.67 -5.29
CA ASP A 129 -22.22 14.45 -4.69
C ASP A 129 -23.31 14.21 -5.75
N ASN A 130 -24.14 13.19 -5.52
CA ASN A 130 -25.57 13.27 -5.78
C ASN A 130 -26.27 12.26 -4.87
N GLY A 131 -26.46 12.68 -3.62
CA GLY A 131 -27.49 12.11 -2.76
C GLY A 131 -28.89 12.41 -3.31
N ARG A 132 -29.77 11.41 -3.25
CA ARG A 132 -31.21 11.66 -3.07
C ARG A 132 -31.76 10.67 -2.05
N PHE A 133 -32.15 11.24 -0.90
CA PHE A 133 -32.73 10.62 0.29
C PHE A 133 -34.17 10.11 0.04
N PRO A 134 -34.79 9.39 1.01
CA PRO A 134 -35.67 8.25 0.80
C PRO A 134 -37.16 8.60 0.88
N LEU A 135 -38.01 7.67 0.46
CA LEU A 135 -39.39 7.60 0.94
C LEU A 135 -39.69 6.18 1.40
N THR A 136 -39.92 6.08 2.70
CA THR A 136 -40.64 5.02 3.40
C THR A 136 -42.04 4.81 2.83
N GLN A 137 -42.43 3.55 2.68
CA GLN A 137 -43.64 3.01 3.29
C GLN A 137 -43.39 1.55 3.66
#